data_AF-A0A3N4HL06-F1
#
_entry.id   AF-A0A3N4HL06-F1
#
_cell.length_a   1.000
_cell.length_b   1.000
_cell.length_c   1.000
_cell.angle_alpha   90.00
_cell.angle_beta   90.00
_cell.angle_gamma   90.00
#
_symmetry.space_group_name_H-M   'P 1'
#
loop_
_entity.id
_entity.type
_entity.pdbx_description
1 polymer ?
#
loop_
_entity_poly.entity_id
_entity_poly.type
_entity_poly.pdbx_seq_one_letter_code
_entity_poly.pdbx_strand_id
1 'polypeptide(L)'
;MEPRADGFVLSIDSTIKGSKIHGAKIDKFTGNFQLNEDKKTFMKVEIPKVSTEDDIPVEVKDIDTTVSDNDAFLHFAHTLMESEELDVKIAGKTKIHIGKLGAKVDYNEVITMKGLNKLKGMAVVGFTPVDGEYNLEADILIPNPTVVSLQLGDVNIDLFNDGKVFGNGTLPDLLLTPGDNKYKFRGNVNLGVMLQMIAAAGGKEAFFQVKGTSVKYDGQDIPWLAEPLGGSFVDVKLGGKH
;
A
#
# COMPACT_ATOMS: atom_id res chain seq x y z
N MET A 1 -7.74 -2.87 -2.91
CA MET A 1 -8.11 -2.03 -1.75
C MET A 1 -8.82 -0.81 -2.25
N GLU A 2 -10.14 -0.70 -2.08
CA GLU A 2 -10.88 0.53 -2.40
C GLU A 2 -11.14 1.32 -1.12
N PRO A 3 -10.72 2.59 -1.01
CA PRO A 3 -10.94 3.37 0.20
C PRO A 3 -12.42 3.79 0.36
N ARG A 4 -12.81 3.94 1.61
CA ARG A 4 -14.05 4.56 2.10
C ARG A 4 -13.68 5.55 3.22
N ALA A 5 -14.62 6.41 3.59
CA ALA A 5 -14.40 7.38 4.67
C ALA A 5 -14.07 6.72 6.01
N ASP A 6 -14.59 5.51 6.27
CA ASP A 6 -14.50 4.75 7.52
C ASP A 6 -13.89 3.34 7.36
N GLY A 7 -13.31 3.02 6.19
CA GLY A 7 -12.71 1.72 5.94
C GLY A 7 -12.22 1.53 4.51
N PHE A 8 -12.09 0.28 4.09
CA PHE A 8 -11.73 -0.06 2.71
C PHE A 8 -12.22 -1.45 2.33
N VAL A 9 -12.42 -1.67 1.03
CA VAL A 9 -12.68 -3.00 0.48
C VAL A 9 -11.35 -3.68 0.26
N LEU A 10 -11.05 -4.76 0.99
CA LEU A 10 -9.79 -5.49 0.87
C LEU A 10 -9.95 -6.67 -0.09
N SER A 11 -9.01 -6.77 -1.03
CA SER A 11 -8.84 -7.96 -1.87
C SER A 11 -7.41 -8.46 -1.69
N ILE A 12 -7.28 -9.69 -1.20
CA ILE A 12 -6.02 -10.41 -1.01
C ILE A 12 -6.08 -11.65 -1.90
N ASP A 13 -5.12 -11.76 -2.80
CA ASP A 13 -4.83 -13.01 -3.51
C ASP A 13 -3.60 -13.64 -2.85
N SER A 14 -3.83 -14.56 -1.91
CA SER A 14 -2.76 -15.24 -1.21
C SER A 14 -3.06 -16.71 -1.01
N THR A 15 -2.01 -17.50 -0.86
CA THR A 15 -2.11 -18.90 -0.45
C THR A 15 -1.63 -19.01 0.99
N ILE A 16 -2.52 -19.34 1.93
CA ILE A 16 -2.09 -19.77 3.27
C ILE A 16 -1.52 -21.18 3.11
N LYS A 17 -0.19 -21.25 3.00
CA LYS A 17 0.57 -22.49 3.06
C LYS A 17 0.71 -22.89 4.53
N GLY A 18 -0.24 -23.67 5.02
CA GLY A 18 -0.22 -24.01 6.44
C GLY A 18 -1.39 -24.84 6.89
N SER A 19 -1.37 -26.13 6.58
CA SER A 19 -1.80 -27.20 7.49
C SER A 19 -1.56 -28.56 6.82
N LYS A 20 -0.71 -29.40 7.41
CA LYS A 20 -0.53 -30.82 7.02
C LYS A 20 -1.78 -31.69 7.30
N ILE A 21 -2.94 -31.08 7.54
CA ILE A 21 -4.17 -31.75 7.92
C ILE A 21 -5.07 -31.80 6.70
N HIS A 22 -4.95 -32.88 5.92
CA HIS A 22 -5.87 -33.16 4.82
C HIS A 22 -7.30 -33.35 5.36
N GLY A 23 -8.27 -32.71 4.72
CA GLY A 23 -9.69 -32.87 5.00
C GLY A 23 -10.21 -32.12 6.24
N ALA A 24 -9.48 -31.12 6.74
CA ALA A 24 -9.98 -30.25 7.80
C ALA A 24 -10.91 -29.18 7.21
N LYS A 25 -12.01 -28.90 7.90
CA LYS A 25 -12.92 -27.79 7.58
C LYS A 25 -12.88 -26.78 8.70
N ILE A 26 -12.49 -25.55 8.40
CA ILE A 26 -12.51 -24.43 9.33
C ILE A 26 -13.82 -23.69 9.10
N ASP A 27 -14.71 -23.66 10.10
CA ASP A 27 -15.94 -22.88 9.99
C ASP A 27 -15.65 -21.39 9.88
N LYS A 28 -16.60 -20.64 9.30
CA LYS A 28 -16.52 -19.19 9.22
C LYS A 28 -16.29 -18.55 10.59
N PHE A 29 -15.49 -17.49 10.64
CA PHE A 29 -15.23 -16.77 11.87
C PHE A 29 -14.78 -15.33 11.61
N THR A 30 -14.97 -14.46 12.59
CA THR A 30 -14.41 -13.12 12.59
C THR A 30 -12.92 -13.17 12.96
N GLY A 31 -12.05 -12.87 12.01
CA GLY A 31 -10.62 -12.67 12.22
C GLY A 31 -10.33 -11.24 12.69
N ASN A 32 -9.61 -11.11 13.79
CA ASN A 32 -9.08 -9.85 14.30
C ASN A 32 -7.64 -9.69 13.81
N PHE A 33 -7.40 -8.68 12.98
CA PHE A 33 -6.09 -8.39 12.40
C PHE A 33 -5.35 -7.41 13.30
N GLN A 34 -4.13 -7.77 13.66
CA GLN A 34 -3.30 -7.06 14.63
C GLN A 34 -1.87 -7.00 14.10
N LEU A 35 -1.17 -5.88 14.29
CA LEU A 35 0.28 -5.90 14.18
C LEU A 35 0.79 -6.82 15.29
N ASN A 36 1.74 -7.71 14.96
CA ASN A 36 2.20 -8.73 15.88
C ASN A 36 2.78 -8.15 17.18
N GLU A 37 3.37 -6.95 17.10
CA GLU A 37 3.97 -6.20 18.20
C GLU A 37 2.93 -5.57 19.16
N ASP A 38 1.82 -5.04 18.65
CA ASP A 38 0.92 -4.19 19.42
C ASP A 38 -0.31 -4.91 19.97
N LYS A 39 -0.69 -6.06 19.38
CA LYS A 39 -1.89 -6.84 19.72
C LYS A 39 -3.21 -6.04 19.72
N LYS A 40 -3.21 -4.80 19.24
CA LYS A 40 -4.40 -4.00 18.99
C LYS A 40 -5.01 -4.43 17.67
N THR A 41 -6.33 -4.63 17.67
CA THR A 41 -7.06 -4.95 16.45
C THR A 41 -7.27 -3.70 15.64
N PHE A 42 -6.62 -3.63 14.48
CA PHE A 42 -6.81 -2.52 13.54
C PHE A 42 -7.96 -2.78 12.56
N MET A 43 -8.21 -4.06 12.25
CA MET A 43 -9.23 -4.46 11.30
C MET A 43 -9.90 -5.77 11.73
N LYS A 44 -11.19 -5.90 11.42
CA LYS A 44 -11.91 -7.17 11.49
C LYS A 44 -12.36 -7.61 10.10
N VAL A 45 -12.22 -8.90 9.84
CA VAL A 45 -12.58 -9.54 8.57
C VAL A 45 -13.38 -10.79 8.86
N GLU A 46 -14.51 -10.97 8.16
CA GLU A 46 -15.24 -12.24 8.16
C GLU A 46 -14.52 -13.24 7.27
N ILE A 47 -13.82 -14.18 7.89
CA ILE A 47 -13.12 -15.25 7.17
C ILE A 47 -14.17 -16.33 6.83
N PRO A 48 -14.38 -16.65 5.54
CA PRO A 48 -15.37 -17.62 5.14
C PRO A 48 -14.98 -19.02 5.61
N LYS A 49 -15.91 -19.97 5.45
CA LYS A 49 -15.61 -21.38 5.70
C LYS A 49 -14.55 -21.86 4.71
N VAL A 50 -13.50 -22.49 5.21
CA VAL A 50 -12.39 -23.01 4.40
C VAL A 50 -12.31 -24.53 4.52
N SER A 51 -11.97 -25.22 3.43
CA SER A 51 -11.72 -26.67 3.41
C SER A 51 -10.28 -26.91 2.97
N THR A 52 -9.52 -27.68 3.75
CA THR A 52 -8.12 -28.00 3.47
C THR A 52 -8.05 -29.32 2.69
N GLU A 53 -8.38 -29.29 1.40
CA GLU A 53 -8.06 -30.43 0.53
C GLU A 53 -6.57 -30.40 0.12
N ASP A 54 -5.97 -29.21 0.00
CA ASP A 54 -4.54 -28.93 -0.26
C ASP A 54 -4.14 -27.56 0.36
N ASP A 55 -3.07 -26.91 -0.13
CA ASP A 55 -2.77 -25.48 0.10
C ASP A 55 -4.07 -24.65 0.08
N ILE A 56 -4.26 -23.75 1.04
CA ILE A 56 -5.48 -22.93 1.10
C ILE A 56 -5.25 -21.70 0.23
N PRO A 57 -5.79 -21.58 -1.00
CA PRO A 57 -5.93 -20.29 -1.62
C PRO A 57 -6.93 -19.51 -0.77
N VAL A 58 -6.44 -18.52 -0.04
CA VAL A 58 -7.28 -17.48 0.54
C VAL A 58 -7.40 -16.43 -0.57
N GLU A 59 -8.26 -16.74 -1.53
CA GLU A 59 -8.78 -15.74 -2.46
C GLU A 59 -9.91 -15.03 -1.72
N VAL A 60 -9.52 -14.01 -0.97
CA VAL A 60 -10.44 -13.14 -0.26
C VAL A 60 -10.63 -11.92 -1.14
N LYS A 61 -11.75 -11.90 -1.86
CA LYS A 61 -12.15 -10.78 -2.72
C LYS A 61 -13.28 -10.01 -2.05
N ASP A 62 -13.18 -8.69 -2.16
CA ASP A 62 -14.26 -7.75 -1.87
C ASP A 62 -14.81 -7.88 -0.44
N ILE A 63 -13.92 -8.06 0.53
CA ILE A 63 -14.34 -8.04 1.93
C ILE A 63 -14.43 -6.59 2.38
N ASP A 64 -15.64 -6.20 2.79
CA ASP A 64 -15.88 -5.00 3.57
C ASP A 64 -15.15 -5.14 4.90
N THR A 65 -14.17 -4.27 5.10
CA THR A 65 -13.40 -4.21 6.34
C THR A 65 -14.01 -3.14 7.24
N THR A 66 -14.08 -3.43 8.53
CA THR A 66 -14.40 -2.42 9.53
C THR A 66 -13.11 -2.04 10.25
N VAL A 67 -12.75 -0.76 10.17
CA VAL A 67 -11.68 -0.19 10.99
C VAL A 67 -12.18 -0.18 12.43
N SER A 68 -11.58 -1.00 13.28
CA SER A 68 -12.03 -1.15 14.67
C SER A 68 -11.37 -0.16 15.63
N ASP A 69 -10.21 0.37 15.24
CA ASP A 69 -9.41 1.32 16.00
C ASP A 69 -8.58 2.13 14.99
N ASN A 70 -8.85 3.44 14.90
CA ASN A 70 -8.22 4.31 13.92
C ASN A 70 -6.72 4.46 14.16
N ASP A 71 -6.29 4.56 15.42
CA ASP A 71 -4.86 4.72 15.75
C ASP A 71 -4.09 3.44 15.40
N ALA A 72 -4.66 2.28 15.72
CA ALA A 72 -4.06 0.99 15.36
C ALA A 72 -4.01 0.79 13.84
N PHE A 73 -5.03 1.29 13.12
CA PHE A 73 -5.07 1.23 11.67
C PHE A 73 -4.08 2.17 10.99
N LEU A 74 -3.95 3.41 11.48
CA LEU A 74 -2.91 4.33 11.03
C LEU A 74 -1.53 3.75 11.29
N HIS A 75 -1.31 3.16 12.47
CA HIS A 75 -0.05 2.49 12.77
C HIS A 75 0.23 1.35 11.76
N PHE A 76 -0.75 0.49 11.48
CA PHE A 76 -0.63 -0.52 10.44
C PHE A 76 -0.29 0.08 9.07
N ALA A 77 -0.96 1.15 8.65
CA ALA A 77 -0.71 1.80 7.35
C ALA A 77 0.70 2.41 7.26
N HIS A 78 1.18 3.04 8.34
CA HIS A 78 2.56 3.51 8.44
C HIS A 78 3.56 2.33 8.36
N THR A 79 3.35 1.27 9.14
CA THR A 79 4.23 0.09 9.14
C THR A 79 4.25 -0.58 7.76
N LEU A 80 3.10 -0.69 7.09
CA LEU A 80 3.00 -1.20 5.72
C LEU A 80 3.79 -0.33 4.72
N MET A 81 3.69 0.99 4.85
CA MET A 81 4.42 1.94 3.99
C MET A 81 5.95 1.82 4.17
N GLU A 82 6.42 1.70 5.41
CA GLU A 82 7.85 1.79 5.71
C GLU A 82 8.62 0.48 5.59
N SER A 83 7.95 -0.66 5.80
CA SER A 83 8.61 -1.95 5.96
C SER A 83 8.77 -2.70 4.64
N GLU A 84 9.84 -3.50 4.53
CA GLU A 84 9.98 -4.48 3.44
C GLU A 84 9.04 -5.66 3.64
N GLU A 85 8.92 -6.12 4.88
CA GLU A 85 7.99 -7.14 5.33
C GLU A 85 7.43 -6.75 6.70
N LEU A 86 6.21 -7.18 6.99
CA LEU A 86 5.56 -6.98 8.27
C LEU A 86 4.77 -8.24 8.68
N ASP A 87 4.77 -8.51 9.98
CA ASP A 87 4.06 -9.63 10.57
C ASP A 87 2.69 -9.18 11.08
N VAL A 88 1.65 -9.77 10.48
CA VAL A 88 0.25 -9.53 10.87
C VAL A 88 -0.27 -10.78 11.56
N LYS A 89 -0.74 -10.60 12.80
CA LYS A 89 -1.44 -11.63 13.55
C LYS A 89 -2.93 -11.62 13.22
N ILE A 90 -3.48 -12.79 12.94
CA ILE A 90 -4.90 -13.04 12.76
C ILE A 90 -5.39 -13.87 13.96
N ALA A 91 -6.24 -13.26 14.79
CA ALA A 91 -6.78 -13.88 16.00
C ALA A 91 -8.30 -14.05 15.91
N GLY A 92 -8.82 -15.23 16.25
CA GLY A 92 -10.26 -15.47 16.24
C GLY A 92 -10.65 -16.78 16.90
N LYS A 93 -11.96 -16.98 17.11
CA LYS A 93 -12.49 -18.25 17.61
C LYS A 93 -13.24 -18.95 16.49
N THR A 94 -12.86 -20.18 16.18
CA THR A 94 -13.50 -20.97 15.13
C THR A 94 -13.71 -22.42 15.59
N LYS A 95 -14.35 -23.21 14.74
CA LYS A 95 -14.51 -24.65 14.90
C LYS A 95 -13.83 -25.35 13.73
N ILE A 96 -12.89 -26.23 14.04
CA ILE A 96 -12.25 -27.11 13.06
C ILE A 96 -12.94 -28.46 13.09
N HIS A 97 -13.25 -29.00 11.92
CA HIS A 97 -13.82 -30.33 11.76
C HIS A 97 -12.88 -31.24 10.98
N ILE A 98 -12.68 -32.47 11.46
CA ILE A 98 -11.99 -33.55 10.75
C ILE A 98 -12.98 -34.71 10.63
N GLY A 99 -13.50 -34.92 9.43
CA GLY A 99 -14.63 -35.84 9.22
C GLY A 99 -15.86 -35.40 10.03
N LYS A 100 -16.33 -36.27 10.95
CA LYS A 100 -17.47 -35.98 11.85
C LYS A 100 -17.07 -35.34 13.18
N LEU A 101 -15.78 -35.32 13.50
CA LEU A 101 -15.26 -34.74 14.74
C LEU A 101 -15.13 -33.24 14.56
N GLY A 102 -15.55 -32.46 15.55
CA GLY A 102 -15.42 -31.02 15.53
C GLY A 102 -14.98 -30.47 16.88
N ALA A 103 -13.98 -29.60 16.89
CA ALA A 103 -13.43 -28.98 18.10
C ALA A 103 -13.42 -27.46 17.95
N LYS A 104 -13.73 -26.75 19.05
CA LYS A 104 -13.52 -25.30 19.13
C LYS A 104 -12.04 -25.03 19.30
N VAL A 105 -11.52 -24.06 18.56
CA VAL A 105 -10.11 -23.66 18.61
C VAL A 105 -10.01 -22.13 18.65
N ASP A 106 -8.97 -21.65 19.33
CA ASP A 106 -8.53 -20.27 19.22
C ASP A 106 -7.52 -20.19 18.07
N TYR A 107 -7.97 -19.65 16.93
CA TYR A 107 -7.12 -19.40 15.77
C TYR A 107 -6.18 -18.23 16.08
N ASN A 108 -4.87 -18.47 15.97
CA ASN A 108 -3.83 -17.49 16.26
C ASN A 108 -2.66 -17.70 15.29
N GLU A 109 -2.83 -17.24 14.06
CA GLU A 109 -1.80 -17.36 13.04
C GLU A 109 -1.09 -16.02 12.83
N VAL A 110 0.22 -16.08 12.61
CA VAL A 110 1.01 -14.92 12.20
C VAL A 110 1.39 -15.15 10.75
N ILE A 111 1.06 -14.19 9.90
CA ILE A 111 1.44 -14.18 8.50
C ILE A 111 2.46 -13.07 8.28
N THR A 112 3.52 -13.38 7.54
CA THR A 112 4.45 -12.38 7.03
C THR A 112 3.96 -11.93 5.66
N MET A 113 3.76 -10.62 5.51
CA MET A 113 3.38 -10.00 4.25
C MET A 113 4.45 -9.01 3.80
N LYS A 114 4.58 -8.83 2.49
CA LYS A 114 5.44 -7.76 1.95
C LYS A 114 4.81 -6.40 2.21
N GLY A 115 5.60 -5.48 2.71
CA GLY A 115 5.26 -4.06 2.77
C GLY A 115 5.67 -3.31 1.50
N LEU A 116 5.38 -2.03 1.45
CA LEU A 116 5.65 -1.16 0.30
C LEU A 116 7.11 -0.70 0.24
N ASN A 117 7.92 -0.99 1.28
CA ASN A 117 9.34 -0.69 1.33
C ASN A 117 9.66 0.76 0.95
N LYS A 118 8.91 1.72 1.51
CA LYS A 118 8.99 3.17 1.24
C LYS A 118 8.84 3.52 -0.24
N LEU A 119 8.15 2.69 -1.02
CA LEU A 119 8.03 2.80 -2.47
C LEU A 119 9.38 2.87 -3.18
N LYS A 120 10.41 2.20 -2.62
CA LYS A 120 11.76 2.19 -3.15
C LYS A 120 11.76 1.73 -4.61
N GLY A 121 12.48 2.48 -5.44
CA GLY A 121 12.55 2.26 -6.89
C GLY A 121 11.62 3.16 -7.70
N MET A 122 10.90 4.08 -7.05
CA MET A 122 10.18 5.14 -7.74
C MET A 122 11.11 5.94 -8.66
N ALA A 123 10.67 6.20 -9.88
CA ALA A 123 11.48 6.89 -10.87
C ALA A 123 10.63 7.73 -11.81
N VAL A 124 11.14 8.91 -12.16
CA VAL A 124 10.76 9.58 -13.41
C VAL A 124 11.35 8.76 -14.55
N VAL A 125 10.54 8.42 -15.54
CA VAL A 125 10.93 7.68 -16.76
C VAL A 125 11.12 8.63 -17.94
N GLY A 126 10.36 9.71 -17.95
CA GLY A 126 10.42 10.77 -18.94
C GLY A 126 9.63 11.97 -18.43
N PHE A 127 9.96 13.16 -18.93
CA PHE A 127 9.23 14.36 -18.61
C PHE A 127 9.22 15.31 -19.79
N THR A 128 8.25 16.21 -19.81
CA THR A 128 8.06 17.20 -20.87
C THR A 128 7.61 18.50 -20.22
N PRO A 129 8.38 19.59 -20.36
CA PRO A 129 7.88 20.91 -20.03
C PRO A 129 6.66 21.23 -20.91
N VAL A 130 5.64 21.81 -20.30
CA VAL A 130 4.40 22.17 -20.98
C VAL A 130 4.03 23.61 -20.63
N ASP A 131 3.25 24.26 -21.50
CA ASP A 131 2.68 25.57 -21.24
C ASP A 131 1.22 25.40 -20.76
N GLY A 132 0.81 26.13 -19.73
CA GLY A 132 -0.56 26.12 -19.23
C GLY A 132 -0.68 26.28 -17.72
N GLU A 133 -1.66 25.58 -17.13
CA GLU A 133 -1.91 25.53 -15.68
C GLU A 133 -0.77 24.83 -14.90
N TYR A 134 -0.14 23.86 -15.54
CA TYR A 134 1.05 23.15 -15.07
C TYR A 134 2.22 23.47 -16.00
N ASN A 135 3.44 23.35 -15.50
CA ASN A 135 4.65 23.58 -16.28
C ASN A 135 5.46 22.31 -16.58
N LEU A 136 5.01 21.15 -16.06
CA LEU A 136 5.66 19.86 -16.25
C LEU A 136 4.62 18.73 -16.30
N GLU A 137 4.74 17.88 -17.32
CA GLU A 137 4.18 16.53 -17.31
C GLU A 137 5.32 15.51 -17.19
N ALA A 138 5.13 14.45 -16.41
CA ALA A 138 6.12 13.39 -16.25
C ALA A 138 5.49 11.99 -16.24
N ASP A 139 6.19 11.02 -16.79
CA ASP A 139 5.91 9.60 -16.65
C ASP A 139 6.64 9.07 -15.41
N ILE A 140 5.89 8.61 -14.42
CA ILE A 140 6.42 8.09 -13.15
C ILE A 140 6.22 6.59 -13.11
N LEU A 141 7.29 5.85 -12.82
CA LEU A 141 7.24 4.45 -12.46
C LEU A 141 7.15 4.32 -10.93
N ILE A 142 6.17 3.58 -10.44
CA ILE A 142 5.96 3.28 -9.03
C ILE A 142 5.90 1.76 -8.85
N PRO A 143 6.89 1.15 -8.19
CA PRO A 143 6.86 -0.27 -7.87
C PRO A 143 5.88 -0.57 -6.74
N ASN A 144 5.23 -1.73 -6.83
CA ASN A 144 4.47 -2.33 -5.74
C ASN A 144 4.97 -3.76 -5.54
N PRO A 145 5.84 -4.02 -4.56
CA PRO A 145 6.36 -5.35 -4.30
C PRO A 145 5.34 -6.27 -3.61
N THR A 146 4.18 -5.74 -3.22
CA THR A 146 3.14 -6.47 -2.48
C THR A 146 2.23 -7.26 -3.41
N VAL A 147 1.39 -8.12 -2.83
CA VAL A 147 0.31 -8.84 -3.53
C VAL A 147 -1.03 -8.08 -3.44
N VAL A 148 -1.02 -6.86 -2.92
CA VAL A 148 -2.23 -6.07 -2.66
C VAL A 148 -2.28 -4.88 -3.62
N SER A 149 -3.43 -4.71 -4.27
CA SER A 149 -3.71 -3.49 -5.04
C SER A 149 -4.23 -2.38 -4.11
N LEU A 150 -3.75 -1.15 -4.25
CA LEU A 150 -4.16 0.02 -3.47
C LEU A 150 -4.75 1.09 -4.38
N GLN A 151 -6.06 1.36 -4.25
CA GLN A 151 -6.71 2.50 -4.89
C GLN A 151 -6.50 3.72 -3.99
N LEU A 152 -5.77 4.70 -4.49
CA LEU A 152 -5.47 5.94 -3.77
C LEU A 152 -6.26 7.12 -4.35
N GLY A 153 -6.62 7.07 -5.64
CA GLY A 153 -7.29 8.20 -6.29
C GLY A 153 -6.29 9.32 -6.61
N ASP A 154 -6.70 10.57 -6.45
CA ASP A 154 -5.84 11.73 -6.73
C ASP A 154 -4.88 11.97 -5.57
N VAL A 155 -3.59 11.74 -5.80
CA VAL A 155 -2.54 11.95 -4.80
C VAL A 155 -1.79 13.24 -5.12
N ASN A 156 -1.84 14.20 -4.22
CA ASN A 156 -1.06 15.43 -4.29
C ASN A 156 0.26 15.26 -3.53
N ILE A 157 1.34 15.75 -4.11
CA ILE A 157 2.69 15.62 -3.56
C ILE A 157 3.46 16.94 -3.64
N ASP A 158 4.32 17.16 -2.65
CA ASP A 158 5.37 18.18 -2.69
C ASP A 158 6.71 17.53 -3.08
N LEU A 159 7.50 18.23 -3.88
CA LEU A 159 8.81 17.80 -4.36
C LEU A 159 9.91 18.58 -3.64
N PHE A 160 10.90 17.86 -3.11
CA PHE A 160 11.96 18.39 -2.27
C PHE A 160 13.35 18.08 -2.85
N ASN A 161 14.23 19.07 -2.81
CA ASN A 161 15.67 18.89 -3.02
C ASN A 161 16.40 19.50 -1.82
N ASP A 162 17.26 18.74 -1.16
CA ASP A 162 17.96 19.14 0.08
C ASP A 162 17.04 19.77 1.14
N GLY A 163 15.86 19.15 1.35
CA GLY A 163 14.86 19.59 2.33
C GLY A 163 14.08 20.86 1.93
N LYS A 164 14.30 21.41 0.74
CA LYS A 164 13.56 22.58 0.23
C LYS A 164 12.57 22.17 -0.85
N VAL A 165 11.34 22.67 -0.74
CA VAL A 165 10.33 22.49 -1.78
C VAL A 165 10.77 23.19 -3.06
N PHE A 166 10.76 22.47 -4.17
CA PHE A 166 11.03 23.03 -5.51
C PHE A 166 9.86 22.83 -6.47
N GLY A 167 8.78 22.17 -6.04
CA GLY A 167 7.57 22.03 -6.83
C GLY A 167 6.49 21.27 -6.09
N ASN A 168 5.32 21.20 -6.70
CA ASN A 168 4.20 20.36 -6.27
C ASN A 168 3.45 19.83 -7.49
N GLY A 169 2.60 18.84 -7.30
CA GLY A 169 1.72 18.36 -8.34
C GLY A 169 0.89 17.16 -7.91
N THR A 170 0.30 16.52 -8.91
CA THR A 170 -0.73 15.50 -8.71
C THR A 170 -0.45 14.27 -9.57
N LEU A 171 -0.65 13.10 -8.97
CA LEU A 171 -0.84 11.81 -9.64
C LEU A 171 -2.35 11.51 -9.62
N PRO A 172 -3.07 11.71 -10.73
CA PRO A 172 -4.50 11.46 -10.78
C PRO A 172 -4.79 9.96 -10.84
N ASP A 173 -5.94 9.56 -10.28
CA ASP A 173 -6.50 8.21 -10.39
C ASP A 173 -5.50 7.06 -10.08
N LEU A 174 -4.67 7.24 -9.06
CA LEU A 174 -3.61 6.31 -8.72
C LEU A 174 -4.19 4.98 -8.19
N LEU A 175 -4.03 3.91 -8.96
CA LEU A 175 -4.37 2.53 -8.60
C LEU A 175 -3.11 1.65 -8.63
N LEU A 176 -2.46 1.53 -7.48
CA LEU A 176 -1.21 0.79 -7.36
C LEU A 176 -1.46 -0.72 -7.33
N THR A 177 -1.24 -1.42 -8.44
CA THR A 177 -1.37 -2.89 -8.55
C THR A 177 -0.04 -3.60 -8.33
N PRO A 178 0.01 -4.91 -8.00
CA PRO A 178 1.27 -5.65 -7.87
C PRO A 178 2.19 -5.51 -9.10
N GLY A 179 3.48 -5.22 -8.87
CA GLY A 179 4.49 -5.03 -9.91
C GLY A 179 4.80 -3.56 -10.22
N ASP A 180 5.35 -3.30 -11.40
CA ASP A 180 5.73 -1.96 -11.85
C ASP A 180 4.55 -1.24 -12.50
N ASN A 181 4.17 -0.08 -11.96
CA ASN A 181 3.05 0.70 -12.45
C ASN A 181 3.55 2.02 -13.05
N LYS A 182 2.90 2.51 -14.12
CA LYS A 182 3.26 3.76 -14.78
C LYS A 182 2.11 4.75 -14.71
N TYR A 183 2.41 5.98 -14.29
CA TYR A 183 1.43 7.05 -14.13
C TYR A 183 1.91 8.35 -14.74
N LYS A 184 0.95 9.22 -15.05
CA LYS A 184 1.21 10.60 -15.44
C LYS A 184 1.19 11.49 -14.20
N PHE A 185 2.28 12.19 -13.97
CA PHE A 185 2.34 13.29 -13.02
C PHE A 185 2.15 14.62 -13.77
N ARG A 186 1.43 15.56 -13.15
CA ARG A 186 1.32 16.94 -13.60
C ARG A 186 1.62 17.88 -12.45
N GLY A 187 2.44 18.90 -12.68
CA GLY A 187 2.82 19.79 -11.60
C GLY A 187 3.45 21.10 -12.02
N ASN A 188 3.62 21.95 -11.02
CA ASN A 188 4.36 23.19 -11.11
C ASN A 188 5.70 23.02 -10.40
N VAL A 189 6.77 22.96 -11.18
CA VAL A 189 8.11 22.60 -10.73
C VAL A 189 9.12 23.65 -11.17
N ASN A 190 10.08 23.97 -10.30
CA ASN A 190 11.24 24.76 -10.67
C ASN A 190 12.19 23.92 -11.53
N LEU A 191 12.01 24.00 -12.85
CA LEU A 191 12.82 23.27 -13.83
C LEU A 191 14.32 23.59 -13.72
N GLY A 192 14.68 24.80 -13.28
CA GLY A 192 16.08 25.18 -13.05
C GLY A 192 16.72 24.34 -11.95
N VAL A 193 16.03 24.10 -10.85
CA VAL A 193 16.49 23.21 -9.77
C VAL A 193 16.63 21.78 -10.30
N MET A 194 15.63 21.28 -11.02
CA MET A 194 15.67 19.93 -11.59
C MET A 194 16.86 19.73 -12.56
N LEU A 195 17.10 20.70 -13.44
CA LEU A 195 18.24 20.68 -14.37
C LEU A 195 19.59 20.79 -13.64
N GLN A 196 19.67 21.56 -12.55
CA GLN A 196 20.87 21.62 -11.71
C GLN A 196 21.19 20.26 -11.06
N MET A 197 20.16 19.54 -10.59
CA MET A 197 20.34 18.19 -10.01
C MET A 197 20.88 17.20 -11.05
N ILE A 198 20.31 17.23 -12.26
CA ILE A 198 20.77 16.43 -13.40
C ILE A 198 22.24 16.76 -13.73
N ALA A 199 22.56 18.05 -13.86
CA ALA A 199 23.91 18.50 -14.18
C ALA A 199 24.92 18.11 -13.10
N ALA A 200 24.54 18.25 -11.82
CA ALA A 200 25.37 17.90 -10.67
C ALA A 200 25.64 16.39 -10.58
N ALA A 201 24.69 15.55 -11.02
CA ALA A 201 24.89 14.10 -11.07
C ALA A 201 25.93 13.69 -12.12
N GLY A 202 26.21 14.53 -13.13
CA GLY A 202 27.34 14.34 -14.05
C GLY A 202 27.28 13.01 -14.81
N GLY A 203 26.10 12.61 -15.27
CA GLY A 203 25.86 11.33 -15.95
C GLY A 203 25.62 10.13 -15.02
N LYS A 204 25.61 10.34 -13.69
CA LYS A 204 25.12 9.38 -12.70
C LYS A 204 23.62 9.58 -12.46
N GLU A 205 23.03 8.71 -11.63
CA GLU A 205 21.65 8.85 -11.19
C GLU A 205 21.48 10.09 -10.28
N ALA A 206 20.49 10.93 -10.59
CA ALA A 206 20.05 12.03 -9.75
C ALA A 206 18.78 11.61 -8.98
N PHE A 207 18.60 12.14 -7.77
CA PHE A 207 17.46 11.83 -6.91
C PHE A 207 16.89 13.11 -6.30
N PHE A 208 15.57 13.16 -6.12
CA PHE A 208 14.86 14.12 -5.29
C PHE A 208 13.94 13.36 -4.33
N GLN A 209 13.34 14.06 -3.38
CA GLN A 209 12.41 13.47 -2.42
C GLN A 209 11.00 13.98 -2.65
N VAL A 210 10.00 13.16 -2.34
CA VAL A 210 8.59 13.58 -2.35
C VAL A 210 7.92 13.28 -1.02
N LYS A 211 6.88 14.04 -0.72
CA LYS A 211 5.92 13.75 0.35
C LYS A 211 4.50 13.92 -0.16
N GLY A 212 3.61 13.02 0.24
CA GLY A 212 2.17 13.18 0.04
C GLY A 212 1.63 14.32 0.90
N THR A 213 0.76 15.14 0.32
CA THR A 213 0.09 16.24 1.04
C THR A 213 -1.39 15.97 1.23
N SER A 214 -2.03 15.33 0.24
CA SER A 214 -3.42 14.92 0.34
C SER A 214 -3.74 13.79 -0.64
N VAL A 215 -4.80 13.06 -0.30
CA VAL A 215 -5.37 11.98 -1.10
C VAL A 215 -6.85 12.25 -1.25
N LYS A 216 -7.35 12.28 -2.48
CA LYS A 216 -8.77 12.43 -2.78
C LYS A 216 -9.27 11.23 -3.56
N TYR A 217 -10.35 10.64 -3.07
CA TYR A 217 -11.04 9.55 -3.75
C TYR A 217 -12.51 9.90 -3.87
N ASP A 218 -13.04 9.84 -5.11
CA ASP A 218 -14.43 10.16 -5.42
C ASP A 218 -14.88 11.55 -4.90
N GLY A 219 -13.95 12.52 -4.97
CA GLY A 219 -14.15 13.90 -4.50
C GLY A 219 -14.04 14.11 -2.99
N GLN A 220 -13.80 13.06 -2.20
CA GLN A 220 -13.64 13.13 -0.74
C GLN A 220 -12.17 13.02 -0.34
N ASP A 221 -11.75 13.83 0.62
CA ASP A 221 -10.42 13.67 1.23
C ASP A 221 -10.37 12.35 2.02
N ILE A 222 -9.25 11.64 1.90
CA ILE A 222 -9.00 10.38 2.61
C ILE A 222 -7.79 10.55 3.54
N PRO A 223 -7.96 11.19 4.73
CA PRO A 223 -6.83 11.56 5.59
C PRO A 223 -5.95 10.38 6.01
N TRP A 224 -6.57 9.22 6.26
CA TRP A 224 -5.85 8.02 6.70
C TRP A 224 -4.92 7.44 5.63
N LEU A 225 -5.15 7.73 4.35
CA LEU A 225 -4.21 7.42 3.27
C LEU A 225 -3.15 8.51 3.09
N ALA A 226 -3.52 9.77 3.31
CA ALA A 226 -2.61 10.90 3.17
C ALA A 226 -1.54 10.94 4.27
N GLU A 227 -1.89 10.58 5.50
CA GLU A 227 -1.01 10.67 6.66
C GLU A 227 0.26 9.81 6.54
N PRO A 228 0.19 8.51 6.17
CA PRO A 228 1.39 7.71 5.89
C PRO A 228 2.26 8.26 4.75
N LEU A 229 1.63 8.84 3.72
CA LEU A 229 2.35 9.42 2.59
C LEU A 229 3.04 10.76 2.94
N GLY A 230 2.50 11.52 3.90
CA GLY A 230 3.10 12.77 4.38
C GLY A 230 4.14 12.58 5.50
N GLY A 231 4.04 11.47 6.24
CA GLY A 231 4.93 11.12 7.34
C GLY A 231 6.38 10.89 6.89
N SER A 232 6.57 10.31 5.70
CA SER A 232 7.88 9.81 5.26
C SER A 232 8.29 10.39 3.90
N PHE A 233 9.58 10.72 3.76
CA PHE A 233 10.13 11.08 2.45
C PHE A 233 10.31 9.83 1.60
N VAL A 234 9.91 9.93 0.33
CA VAL A 234 10.15 8.90 -0.68
C VAL A 234 11.20 9.41 -1.66
N ASP A 235 12.29 8.67 -1.84
CA ASP A 235 13.31 8.99 -2.82
C ASP A 235 12.83 8.63 -4.23
N VAL A 236 12.92 9.58 -5.15
CA VAL A 236 12.54 9.43 -6.55
C VAL A 236 13.75 9.62 -7.43
N LYS A 237 14.07 8.61 -8.23
CA LYS A 237 15.13 8.71 -9.24
C LYS A 237 14.67 9.60 -10.40
N LEU A 238 15.51 10.54 -10.81
CA LEU A 238 15.35 11.26 -12.08
C LEU A 238 15.94 10.40 -13.20
N GLY A 239 15.09 9.60 -13.84
CA GLY A 239 15.44 8.81 -15.02
C GLY A 239 15.03 9.53 -16.31
N GLY A 240 16.01 9.85 -17.14
CA GLY A 240 15.81 10.27 -18.51
C GLY A 240 17.10 10.04 -19.26
N LYS A 241 17.05 9.34 -20.41
CA LYS A 241 18.15 9.44 -21.36
C LYS A 241 18.13 10.87 -21.90
N HIS A 242 19.15 11.64 -21.52
CA HIS A 242 19.44 12.96 -22.09
C HIS A 242 19.85 12.83 -23.56
#